data_AF-A0AAU1VIC0-F1
#
_entry.id   AF-A0AAU1VIC0-F1
#
_cell.length_a   1.000
_cell.length_b   1.000
_cell.length_c   1.000
_cell.angle_alpha   90.00
_cell.angle_beta   90.00
_cell.angle_gamma   90.00
#
_symmetry.space_group_name_H-M   'P 1'
#
loop_
_entity.id
_entity.type
_entity.pdbx_description
1 polymer ?
#
loop_
_entity_poly.entity_id
_entity_poly.type
_entity_poly.pdbx_seq_one_letter_code
_entity_poly.pdbx_strand_id
1 'polypeptide(L)'
;MSHRVRLACAALLLLSFYAVVGLAVLIWAALVVATFLAVGSPEAAVFPAPGILFCAGTAPLVYALLEAARRSLFLTESGAASSTEAGADEAPALRALVDELTQEFRIREPVHLRLTQQASAEMADEDTRYLGLADGNRVLSVGLPLLAALPPDQVRAVVAHEFAHLSLRHHRVRAFTHRLELSLTVARDFLERFGGANGMVAAYAGLPRLLTGIYVRLFKRVVQPVRRRQELEADAAAAAVCDAPVLAEALVRQAMAERLWSNFQQVFLETPPAGVLPTDPFRGFAEALSNPGIRDRLPRLRTEVVTSSAVGTEFGSSHPGLAERVRRLLGSATLGPRSSFRPDPALLPRLPSGDVARLLPLYASTRKATLPWKQWLARWADEHDAHLATALLDAVRSLSPQGRRITLRHVLLMLDSGERMTLARAVEARGPETGHDEPLDLLARALLVLIGSRLGERTVSRSHLRELVTEAVRQPTHASSVSLYLASLGVDEDEPLDSGEKRTYTMHAMPRKAPEKGGGLISALRRATLTVLVVGVAAGGCYWNLRPAPERHTVVPPSRPSDSSTLSPPGLVMPSLSSDPLVNPLAPRVDPRSVTIAPPLPGPPVTFHLDPDAR
;
A
#
# COMPACT_ATOMS: atom_id res chain seq x y z
N MET A 1 -9.65 -34.83 5.96
CA MET A 1 -10.59 -34.06 6.82
C MET A 1 -11.76 -33.59 5.98
N SER A 2 -12.99 -33.82 6.45
CA SER A 2 -14.19 -33.27 5.79
C SER A 2 -14.29 -31.75 5.99
N HIS A 3 -15.05 -31.08 5.13
CA HIS A 3 -15.22 -29.62 5.13
C HIS A 3 -15.72 -29.09 6.48
N ARG A 4 -16.72 -29.77 7.08
CA ARG A 4 -17.28 -29.44 8.40
C ARG A 4 -16.22 -29.49 9.51
N VAL A 5 -15.30 -30.46 9.44
CA VAL A 5 -14.20 -30.58 10.41
C VAL A 5 -13.21 -29.43 10.26
N ARG A 6 -12.90 -29.00 9.03
CA ARG A 6 -12.02 -27.83 8.83
C ARG A 6 -12.65 -26.53 9.32
N LEU A 7 -13.95 -26.35 9.11
CA LEU A 7 -14.70 -25.21 9.65
C LEU A 7 -14.73 -25.22 11.18
N ALA A 8 -14.99 -26.38 11.79
CA ALA A 8 -14.91 -26.53 13.24
C ALA A 8 -13.50 -26.25 13.77
N CYS A 9 -12.46 -26.75 13.11
CA CYS A 9 -11.08 -26.44 13.47
C CYS A 9 -10.74 -24.95 13.29
N ALA A 10 -11.28 -24.29 12.27
CA ALA A 10 -11.12 -22.85 12.09
C ALA A 10 -11.79 -22.10 13.26
N ALA A 11 -13.05 -22.42 13.58
CA ALA A 11 -13.79 -21.89 14.74
C ALA A 11 -13.02 -22.06 16.06
N LEU A 12 -12.51 -23.27 16.30
CA LEU A 12 -11.69 -23.60 17.46
C LEU A 12 -10.38 -22.80 17.48
N LEU A 13 -9.77 -22.51 16.32
CA LEU A 13 -8.54 -21.73 16.23
C LEU A 13 -8.76 -20.26 16.63
N LEU A 14 -9.90 -19.66 16.27
CA LEU A 14 -10.22 -18.30 16.75
C LEU A 14 -10.60 -18.32 18.24
N LEU A 15 -11.37 -19.31 18.68
CA LEU A 15 -11.72 -19.44 20.10
C LEU A 15 -10.48 -19.64 20.96
N SER A 16 -9.54 -20.49 20.53
CA SER A 16 -8.28 -20.71 21.23
C SER A 16 -7.40 -19.46 21.21
N PHE A 17 -7.41 -18.69 20.11
CA PHE A 17 -6.72 -17.41 20.06
C PHE A 17 -7.25 -16.45 21.12
N TYR A 18 -8.57 -16.25 21.19
CA TYR A 18 -9.16 -15.39 22.23
C TYR A 18 -8.93 -15.93 23.64
N ALA A 19 -8.98 -17.25 23.85
CA ALA A 19 -8.69 -17.86 25.13
C ALA A 19 -7.23 -17.61 25.58
N VAL A 20 -6.27 -17.73 24.66
CA VAL A 20 -4.85 -17.44 24.93
C VAL A 20 -4.65 -15.95 25.24
N VAL A 21 -5.30 -15.05 24.49
CA VAL A 21 -5.26 -13.61 24.77
C VAL A 21 -5.85 -13.31 26.15
N GLY A 22 -7.03 -13.87 26.46
CA GLY A 22 -7.68 -13.71 27.76
C GLY A 22 -6.82 -14.22 28.91
N LEU A 23 -6.23 -15.40 28.77
CA LEU A 23 -5.32 -15.97 29.76
C LEU A 23 -4.07 -15.11 29.95
N ALA A 24 -3.46 -14.61 28.87
CA ALA A 24 -2.31 -13.72 28.95
C ALA A 24 -2.64 -12.41 29.69
N VAL A 25 -3.81 -11.83 29.44
CA VAL A 25 -4.30 -10.65 30.14
C VAL A 25 -4.53 -10.94 31.63
N LEU A 26 -5.14 -12.09 31.97
CA LEU A 26 -5.39 -12.50 33.36
C LEU A 26 -4.08 -12.74 34.13
N ILE A 27 -3.12 -13.44 33.53
CA ILE A 27 -1.80 -13.68 34.13
C ILE A 27 -1.11 -12.34 34.38
N TRP A 28 -1.12 -11.43 33.39
CA TRP A 28 -0.52 -10.12 33.54
C TRP A 28 -1.19 -9.30 34.65
N ALA A 29 -2.52 -9.29 34.72
CA ALA A 29 -3.26 -8.61 35.77
C ALA A 29 -2.94 -9.18 37.17
N ALA A 30 -2.86 -10.52 37.29
CA ALA A 30 -2.45 -11.17 38.53
C ALA A 30 -1.03 -10.79 38.96
N LEU A 31 -0.08 -10.70 38.02
CA LEU A 31 1.29 -10.25 38.28
C LEU A 31 1.36 -8.78 38.73
N VAL A 32 0.54 -7.92 38.13
CA VAL A 32 0.41 -6.51 38.55
C VAL A 32 -0.12 -6.43 39.98
N VAL A 33 -1.19 -7.17 40.30
CA VAL A 33 -1.76 -7.23 41.65
C VAL A 33 -0.76 -7.79 42.65
N ALA A 34 -0.09 -8.90 42.34
CA ALA A 34 0.93 -9.51 43.21
C ALA A 34 2.11 -8.56 43.46
N THR A 35 2.59 -7.86 42.42
CA THR A 35 3.65 -6.85 42.55
C THR A 35 3.18 -5.71 43.46
N PHE A 36 1.95 -5.24 43.30
CA PHE A 36 1.37 -4.19 44.13
C PHE A 36 1.23 -4.62 45.60
N LEU A 37 0.74 -5.83 45.85
CA LEU A 37 0.65 -6.40 47.21
C LEU A 37 2.02 -6.59 47.85
N ALA A 38 3.06 -6.94 47.07
CA ALA A 38 4.43 -7.06 47.54
C ALA A 38 5.07 -5.70 47.89
N VAL A 39 4.74 -4.62 47.18
CA VAL A 39 5.10 -3.25 47.61
C VAL A 39 4.42 -2.93 48.94
N GLY A 40 3.20 -3.44 49.11
CA GLY A 40 2.38 -3.31 50.31
C GLY A 40 2.85 -4.15 51.52
N SER A 41 3.66 -5.18 51.38
CA SER A 41 3.85 -6.13 52.48
C SER A 41 4.86 -5.63 53.53
N PRO A 42 4.51 -5.56 54.83
CA PRO A 42 5.39 -5.03 55.88
C PRO A 42 6.74 -5.76 55.97
N GLU A 43 6.79 -7.02 55.53
CA GLU A 43 7.94 -7.91 55.53
C GLU A 43 8.88 -7.75 54.31
N ALA A 44 8.53 -6.91 53.32
CA ALA A 44 9.36 -6.73 52.13
C ALA A 44 10.70 -6.06 52.46
N ALA A 45 11.78 -6.86 52.49
CA ALA A 45 13.14 -6.38 52.75
C ALA A 45 13.73 -5.56 51.57
N VAL A 46 13.20 -5.70 50.35
CA VAL A 46 13.69 -5.03 49.14
C VAL A 46 12.52 -4.56 48.28
N PHE A 47 12.64 -3.36 47.70
CA PHE A 47 11.66 -2.80 46.77
C PHE A 47 11.53 -3.68 45.50
N PRO A 48 10.31 -4.08 45.07
CA PRO A 48 10.11 -5.01 43.95
C PRO A 48 10.24 -4.34 42.58
N ALA A 49 11.32 -3.56 42.37
CA ALA A 49 11.65 -2.91 41.10
C ALA A 49 11.60 -3.86 39.89
N PRO A 50 12.09 -5.12 39.95
CA PRO A 50 12.01 -6.04 38.81
C PRO A 50 10.57 -6.35 38.38
N GLY A 51 9.65 -6.52 39.34
CA GLY A 51 8.23 -6.80 39.05
C GLY A 51 7.54 -5.60 38.40
N ILE A 52 7.83 -4.39 38.87
CA ILE A 52 7.30 -3.14 38.31
C ILE A 52 7.83 -2.93 36.89
N LEU A 53 9.13 -3.10 36.66
CA LEU A 53 9.75 -2.98 35.34
C LEU A 53 9.23 -4.04 34.37
N PHE A 54 9.01 -5.28 34.84
CA PHE A 54 8.41 -6.34 34.04
C PHE A 54 6.98 -5.99 33.63
N CYS A 55 6.13 -5.55 34.57
CA CYS A 55 4.75 -5.16 34.28
C CYS A 55 4.69 -3.96 33.32
N ALA A 56 5.52 -2.93 33.55
CA ALA A 56 5.59 -1.75 32.69
C ALA A 56 6.11 -2.07 31.28
N GLY A 57 7.10 -2.98 31.17
CA GLY A 57 7.66 -3.43 29.89
C GLY A 57 6.70 -4.31 29.08
N THR A 58 5.85 -5.09 29.75
CA THR A 58 4.86 -5.99 29.12
C THR A 58 3.50 -5.35 28.90
N ALA A 59 3.17 -4.22 29.57
CA ALA A 59 1.90 -3.51 29.41
C ALA A 59 1.53 -3.21 27.94
N PRO A 60 2.47 -2.78 27.07
CA PRO A 60 2.11 -2.50 25.69
C PRO A 60 1.79 -3.78 24.89
N LEU A 61 2.46 -4.90 25.18
CA LEU A 61 2.14 -6.19 24.56
C LEU A 61 0.72 -6.62 24.90
N VAL A 62 0.32 -6.48 26.16
CA VAL A 62 -1.05 -6.76 26.60
C VAL A 62 -2.05 -5.82 25.93
N TYR A 63 -1.74 -4.52 25.86
CA TYR A 63 -2.54 -3.54 25.13
C TYR A 63 -2.71 -3.93 23.65
N ALA A 64 -1.65 -4.42 22.99
CA ALA A 64 -1.73 -4.86 21.60
C ALA A 64 -2.61 -6.08 21.39
N LEU A 65 -2.51 -7.07 22.28
CA LEU A 65 -3.35 -8.25 22.24
C LEU A 65 -4.82 -7.89 22.49
N LEU A 66 -5.08 -6.97 23.43
CA LEU A 66 -6.41 -6.41 23.66
C LEU A 66 -6.91 -5.61 22.45
N GLU A 67 -6.08 -4.80 21.82
CA GLU A 67 -6.44 -4.05 20.61
C GLU A 67 -6.66 -4.98 19.40
N ALA A 68 -5.88 -6.05 19.26
CA ALA A 68 -6.07 -7.08 18.25
C ALA A 68 -7.38 -7.85 18.47
N ALA A 69 -7.73 -8.15 19.72
CA ALA A 69 -9.01 -8.74 20.08
C ALA A 69 -10.16 -7.76 19.84
N ARG A 70 -10.02 -6.50 20.27
CA ARG A 70 -11.02 -5.44 20.10
C ARG A 70 -11.31 -5.18 18.62
N ARG A 71 -10.28 -4.96 17.78
CA ARG A 71 -10.45 -4.74 16.34
C ARG A 71 -11.08 -5.94 15.64
N SER A 72 -10.82 -7.14 16.13
CA SER A 72 -11.40 -8.38 15.61
C SER A 72 -12.85 -8.59 16.03
N LEU A 73 -13.22 -8.22 17.27
CA LEU A 73 -14.59 -8.32 17.76
C LEU A 73 -15.49 -7.22 17.18
N PHE A 74 -14.97 -5.99 17.09
CA PHE A 74 -15.68 -4.83 16.55
C PHE A 74 -15.31 -4.54 15.09
N LEU A 75 -14.83 -5.56 14.38
CA LEU A 75 -14.66 -5.52 12.93
C LEU A 75 -16.06 -5.34 12.34
N THR A 76 -16.38 -4.09 12.01
CA THR A 76 -17.35 -3.81 10.96
C THR A 76 -16.59 -4.16 9.68
N GLU A 77 -17.17 -4.95 8.78
CA GLU A 77 -16.69 -4.98 7.39
C GLU A 77 -16.93 -3.57 6.85
N SER A 78 -16.07 -2.63 7.23
CA SER A 78 -16.17 -1.25 6.84
C SER A 78 -15.94 -1.27 5.34
N GLY A 79 -16.92 -0.83 4.55
CA GLY A 79 -16.73 -0.31 3.21
C GLY A 79 -15.82 0.93 3.24
N ALA A 80 -14.61 0.78 3.78
CA ALA A 80 -13.59 1.81 3.97
C ALA A 80 -12.90 2.18 2.66
N ALA A 81 -13.20 1.45 1.58
CA ALA A 81 -13.03 2.01 0.25
C ALA A 81 -14.05 3.13 0.10
N SER A 82 -13.55 4.35 -0.17
CA SER A 82 -14.35 5.44 -0.72
C SER A 82 -15.37 4.88 -1.71
N SER A 83 -16.63 4.87 -1.30
CA SER A 83 -17.75 4.31 -2.04
C SER A 83 -18.87 5.33 -2.04
N THR A 84 -19.65 5.30 -3.11
CA THR A 84 -20.84 6.13 -3.26
C THR A 84 -22.01 5.21 -3.54
N GLU A 85 -23.13 5.43 -2.86
CA GLU A 85 -24.36 4.71 -3.19
C GLU A 85 -24.77 5.06 -4.62
N ALA A 86 -25.07 4.04 -5.42
CA ALA A 86 -25.66 4.29 -6.73
C ALA A 86 -27.10 4.79 -6.50
N GLY A 87 -27.38 6.04 -6.83
CA GLY A 87 -28.74 6.55 -6.83
C GLY A 87 -29.65 5.68 -7.70
N ALA A 88 -30.94 5.61 -7.37
CA ALA A 88 -31.91 4.75 -8.08
C ALA A 88 -31.93 5.01 -9.60
N ASP A 89 -31.68 6.25 -10.02
CA ASP A 89 -31.67 6.68 -11.42
C ASP A 89 -30.27 6.71 -12.06
N GLU A 90 -29.20 6.50 -11.30
CA GLU A 90 -27.82 6.74 -11.77
C GLU A 90 -27.22 5.54 -12.51
N ALA A 91 -27.67 4.31 -12.21
CA ALA A 91 -27.14 3.08 -12.81
C ALA A 91 -28.25 2.03 -13.10
N PRO A 92 -29.24 2.34 -13.97
CA PRO A 92 -30.40 1.48 -14.20
C PRO A 92 -30.03 0.10 -14.78
N ALA A 93 -29.05 0.03 -15.69
CA ALA A 93 -28.60 -1.24 -16.26
C ALA A 93 -27.94 -2.15 -15.22
N LEU A 94 -27.16 -1.58 -14.30
CA LEU A 94 -26.51 -2.33 -13.22
C LEU A 94 -27.54 -2.82 -12.19
N ARG A 95 -28.56 -2.01 -11.91
CA ARG A 95 -29.68 -2.41 -11.06
C ARG A 95 -30.50 -3.55 -11.68
N ALA A 96 -30.81 -3.48 -12.97
CA ALA A 96 -31.49 -4.55 -13.68
C ALA A 96 -30.70 -5.87 -13.64
N LEU A 97 -29.37 -5.80 -13.82
CA LEU A 97 -28.48 -6.95 -13.68
C LEU A 97 -28.52 -7.56 -12.26
N VAL A 98 -28.49 -6.71 -11.23
CA VAL A 98 -28.61 -7.14 -9.82
C VAL A 98 -29.96 -7.81 -9.56
N ASP A 99 -31.05 -7.25 -10.08
CA ASP A 99 -32.39 -7.79 -9.91
C ASP A 99 -32.56 -9.15 -10.62
N GLU A 100 -32.00 -9.30 -11.83
CA GLU A 100 -31.93 -10.56 -12.57
C GLU A 100 -31.18 -11.64 -11.77
N LEU A 101 -29.96 -11.34 -11.31
CA LEU A 101 -29.15 -12.30 -10.55
C LEU A 101 -29.76 -12.63 -9.19
N THR A 102 -30.48 -11.69 -8.57
CA THR A 102 -31.24 -11.93 -7.33
C THR A 102 -32.30 -13.02 -7.55
N GLN A 103 -32.99 -12.99 -8.69
CA GLN A 103 -33.98 -14.01 -9.04
C GLN A 103 -33.33 -15.36 -9.36
N GLU A 104 -32.26 -15.39 -10.16
CA GLU A 104 -31.56 -16.61 -10.55
C GLU A 104 -30.97 -17.36 -9.34
N PHE A 105 -30.35 -16.63 -8.42
CA PHE A 105 -29.79 -17.18 -7.18
C PHE A 105 -30.82 -17.33 -6.05
N ARG A 106 -32.10 -16.98 -6.30
CA ARG A 106 -33.22 -17.06 -5.34
C ARG A 106 -32.94 -16.35 -4.02
N ILE A 107 -32.30 -15.20 -4.11
CA ILE A 107 -32.02 -14.32 -2.97
C ILE A 107 -33.31 -13.55 -2.66
N ARG A 108 -33.75 -13.58 -1.40
CA ARG A 108 -35.02 -12.95 -0.97
C ARG A 108 -34.80 -11.56 -0.37
N GLU A 109 -33.60 -11.34 0.13
CA GLU A 109 -33.22 -10.15 0.85
C GLU A 109 -32.71 -9.08 -0.11
N PRO A 110 -32.98 -7.78 0.16
CA PRO A 110 -32.55 -6.70 -0.71
C PRO A 110 -31.01 -6.63 -0.78
N VAL A 111 -30.49 -6.41 -1.99
CA VAL A 111 -29.08 -6.17 -2.25
C VAL A 111 -28.91 -4.69 -2.59
N HIS A 112 -28.15 -3.98 -1.77
CA HIS A 112 -27.80 -2.58 -1.98
C HIS A 112 -26.60 -2.49 -2.93
N LEU A 113 -26.62 -1.52 -3.84
CA LEU A 113 -25.57 -1.32 -4.83
C LEU A 113 -24.71 -0.10 -4.48
N ARG A 114 -23.39 -0.28 -4.43
CA ARG A 114 -22.41 0.79 -4.27
C ARG A 114 -21.38 0.78 -5.38
N LEU A 115 -20.95 1.97 -5.76
CA LEU A 115 -19.87 2.17 -6.73
C LEU A 115 -18.57 2.42 -5.99
N THR A 116 -17.48 1.81 -6.47
CA THR A 116 -16.15 1.96 -5.87
C THR A 116 -15.08 2.31 -6.91
N GLN A 117 -13.93 2.76 -6.42
CA GLN A 117 -12.74 3.06 -7.23
C GLN A 117 -11.84 1.84 -7.53
N GLN A 118 -12.21 0.64 -7.07
CA GLN A 118 -11.40 -0.58 -7.28
C GLN A 118 -11.77 -1.23 -8.61
N ALA A 119 -10.86 -1.97 -9.25
CA ALA A 119 -11.17 -2.71 -10.47
C ALA A 119 -11.74 -4.11 -10.17
N SER A 120 -12.61 -4.20 -9.17
CA SER A 120 -13.17 -5.46 -8.66
C SER A 120 -14.65 -5.29 -8.33
N ALA A 121 -15.34 -6.41 -8.15
CA ALA A 121 -16.62 -6.44 -7.46
C ALA A 121 -16.45 -7.21 -6.15
N GLU A 122 -17.16 -6.79 -5.11
CA GLU A 122 -17.16 -7.48 -3.82
C GLU A 122 -18.55 -7.40 -3.22
N MET A 123 -19.00 -8.52 -2.66
CA MET A 123 -20.17 -8.53 -1.80
C MET A 123 -19.77 -8.53 -0.33
N ALA A 124 -20.26 -7.55 0.41
CA ALA A 124 -20.08 -7.40 1.84
C ALA A 124 -21.40 -7.54 2.59
N ASP A 125 -21.31 -7.98 3.84
CA ASP A 125 -22.45 -8.03 4.76
C ASP A 125 -22.24 -6.98 5.85
N GLU A 126 -22.80 -5.79 5.64
CA GLU A 126 -22.67 -4.67 6.56
C GLU A 126 -23.61 -4.83 7.75
N ASP A 127 -23.25 -4.23 8.90
CA ASP A 127 -24.07 -4.32 10.13
C ASP A 127 -24.34 -5.75 10.62
N THR A 128 -23.46 -6.70 10.29
CA THR A 128 -23.58 -8.08 10.76
C THR A 128 -23.60 -8.15 12.29
N ARG A 129 -24.67 -8.74 12.82
CA ARG A 129 -24.85 -8.90 14.28
C ARG A 129 -24.17 -10.17 14.76
N TYR A 130 -23.86 -10.22 16.06
CA TYR A 130 -23.27 -11.39 16.73
C TYR A 130 -21.96 -11.88 16.07
N LEU A 131 -20.99 -10.98 15.82
CA LEU A 131 -19.67 -11.32 15.27
C LEU A 131 -19.69 -11.89 13.83
N GLY A 132 -20.70 -11.56 13.01
CA GLY A 132 -20.82 -12.11 11.65
C GLY A 132 -21.69 -13.38 11.55
N LEU A 133 -22.38 -13.76 12.64
CA LEU A 133 -23.19 -14.98 12.69
C LEU A 133 -24.65 -14.74 12.25
N ALA A 134 -25.13 -13.51 12.32
CA ALA A 134 -26.42 -13.10 11.77
C ALA A 134 -26.19 -12.22 10.54
N ASP A 135 -27.06 -12.42 9.55
CA ASP A 135 -27.01 -11.67 8.29
C ASP A 135 -27.34 -10.19 8.57
N GLY A 136 -26.64 -9.30 7.87
CA GLY A 136 -26.81 -7.86 7.92
C GLY A 136 -27.38 -7.31 6.60
N ASN A 137 -26.96 -6.09 6.26
CA ASN A 137 -27.31 -5.45 5.00
C ASN A 137 -26.36 -5.93 3.89
N ARG A 138 -26.92 -6.55 2.85
CA ARG A 138 -26.15 -7.07 1.73
C ARG A 138 -25.79 -5.94 0.80
N VAL A 139 -24.50 -5.64 0.68
CA VAL A 139 -24.00 -4.57 -0.17
C VAL A 139 -23.11 -5.16 -1.26
N LEU A 140 -23.54 -5.04 -2.51
CA LEU A 140 -22.70 -5.27 -3.67
C LEU A 140 -21.93 -3.98 -4.00
N SER A 141 -20.64 -4.02 -3.81
CA SER A 141 -19.71 -2.96 -4.23
C SER A 141 -19.15 -3.31 -5.61
N VAL A 142 -19.44 -2.49 -6.62
CA VAL A 142 -18.96 -2.68 -8.00
C VAL A 142 -18.01 -1.55 -8.38
N GLY A 143 -16.84 -1.95 -8.84
CA GLY A 143 -15.80 -1.07 -9.33
C GLY A 143 -16.12 -0.39 -10.65
N LEU A 144 -16.04 0.94 -10.72
CA LEU A 144 -16.13 1.66 -12.01
C LEU A 144 -15.03 1.29 -13.00
N PRO A 145 -13.75 1.08 -12.60
CA PRO A 145 -12.73 0.57 -13.50
C PRO A 145 -13.03 -0.84 -14.03
N LEU A 146 -13.72 -1.69 -13.26
CA LEU A 146 -14.17 -3.00 -13.72
C LEU A 146 -15.20 -2.83 -14.85
N LEU A 147 -16.20 -1.97 -14.65
CA LEU A 147 -17.25 -1.66 -15.63
C LEU A 147 -16.69 -0.96 -16.88
N ALA A 148 -15.62 -0.17 -16.72
CA ALA A 148 -14.90 0.48 -17.81
C ALA A 148 -14.04 -0.49 -18.65
N ALA A 149 -13.73 -1.68 -18.12
CA ALA A 149 -12.93 -2.68 -18.80
C ALA A 149 -13.78 -3.80 -19.40
N LEU A 150 -14.68 -4.40 -18.61
CA LEU A 150 -15.35 -5.64 -18.95
C LEU A 150 -16.62 -5.40 -19.80
N PRO A 151 -16.92 -6.28 -20.77
CA PRO A 151 -18.21 -6.30 -21.46
C PRO A 151 -19.34 -6.85 -20.56
N PRO A 152 -20.63 -6.61 -20.92
CA PRO A 152 -21.78 -6.94 -20.07
C PRO A 152 -21.87 -8.38 -19.59
N ASP A 153 -21.61 -9.34 -20.47
CA ASP A 153 -21.60 -10.78 -20.18
C ASP A 153 -20.60 -11.14 -19.08
N GLN A 154 -19.44 -10.46 -19.07
CA GLN A 154 -18.40 -10.71 -18.10
C GLN A 154 -18.59 -9.93 -16.80
N VAL A 155 -19.18 -8.73 -16.87
CA VAL A 155 -19.67 -8.06 -15.67
C VAL A 155 -20.72 -8.93 -14.97
N ARG A 156 -21.69 -9.47 -15.73
CA ARG A 156 -22.67 -10.45 -15.23
C ARG A 156 -21.98 -11.65 -14.60
N ALA A 157 -20.95 -12.21 -15.24
CA ALA A 157 -20.22 -13.35 -14.70
C ALA A 157 -19.49 -13.06 -13.38
N VAL A 158 -18.82 -11.91 -13.27
CA VAL A 158 -18.15 -11.49 -12.02
C VAL A 158 -19.17 -11.24 -10.91
N VAL A 159 -20.28 -10.55 -11.20
CA VAL A 159 -21.33 -10.33 -10.19
C VAL A 159 -22.01 -11.65 -9.81
N ALA A 160 -22.24 -12.56 -10.75
CA ALA A 160 -22.76 -13.90 -10.47
C ALA A 160 -21.85 -14.70 -9.53
N HIS A 161 -20.52 -14.53 -9.62
CA HIS A 161 -19.57 -15.12 -8.67
C HIS A 161 -19.76 -14.58 -7.24
N GLU A 162 -19.92 -13.26 -7.08
CA GLU A 162 -20.22 -12.67 -5.77
C GLU A 162 -21.59 -13.13 -5.22
N PHE A 163 -22.59 -13.27 -6.08
CA PHE A 163 -23.91 -13.81 -5.72
C PHE A 163 -23.86 -15.30 -5.35
N ALA A 164 -22.97 -16.07 -5.99
CA ALA A 164 -22.72 -17.46 -5.63
C ALA A 164 -22.14 -17.55 -4.21
N HIS A 165 -21.24 -16.65 -3.80
CA HIS A 165 -20.78 -16.59 -2.42
C HIS A 165 -21.91 -16.33 -1.42
N LEU A 166 -22.82 -15.43 -1.75
CA LEU A 166 -23.97 -15.10 -0.91
C LEU A 166 -24.96 -16.27 -0.79
N SER A 167 -25.36 -16.86 -1.91
CA SER A 167 -26.31 -17.98 -1.94
C SER A 167 -25.77 -19.22 -1.21
N LEU A 168 -24.46 -19.48 -1.30
CA LEU A 168 -23.77 -20.56 -0.59
C LEU A 168 -23.39 -20.22 0.86
N ARG A 169 -23.74 -19.02 1.34
CA ARG A 169 -23.47 -18.50 2.68
C ARG A 169 -21.98 -18.50 3.04
N HIS A 170 -21.12 -18.25 2.06
CA HIS A 170 -19.67 -18.18 2.24
C HIS A 170 -19.24 -16.97 3.08
N HIS A 171 -20.04 -15.89 3.09
CA HIS A 171 -19.79 -14.64 3.82
C HIS A 171 -19.56 -14.86 5.32
N ARG A 172 -20.32 -15.75 5.98
CA ARG A 172 -20.15 -16.04 7.43
C ARG A 172 -18.77 -16.61 7.75
N VAL A 173 -18.26 -17.50 6.89
CA VAL A 173 -16.93 -18.09 7.04
C VAL A 173 -15.85 -17.06 6.66
N ARG A 174 -16.09 -16.24 5.62
CA ARG A 174 -15.17 -15.14 5.24
C ARG A 174 -15.01 -14.14 6.37
N ALA A 175 -16.09 -13.65 6.96
CA ALA A 175 -16.08 -12.72 8.09
C ALA A 175 -15.28 -13.28 9.28
N PHE A 176 -15.57 -14.53 9.68
CA PHE A 176 -14.84 -15.20 10.76
C PHE A 176 -13.34 -15.37 10.46
N THR A 177 -13.00 -15.86 9.28
CA THR A 177 -11.59 -16.11 8.91
C THR A 177 -10.82 -14.81 8.73
N HIS A 178 -11.48 -13.75 8.27
CA HIS A 178 -10.92 -12.41 8.15
C HIS A 178 -10.61 -11.80 9.52
N ARG A 179 -11.51 -11.94 10.49
CA ARG A 179 -11.27 -11.54 11.89
C ARG A 179 -10.03 -12.20 12.49
N LEU A 180 -9.85 -13.50 12.25
CA LEU A 180 -8.67 -14.23 12.71
C LEU A 180 -7.39 -13.72 12.03
N GLU A 181 -7.43 -13.52 10.71
CA GLU A 181 -6.30 -12.97 9.95
C GLU A 181 -5.91 -11.57 10.42
N LEU A 182 -6.88 -10.69 10.67
CA LEU A 182 -6.64 -9.34 11.20
C LEU A 182 -6.00 -9.42 12.60
N SER A 183 -6.55 -10.25 13.50
CA SER A 183 -5.98 -10.44 14.84
C SER A 183 -4.53 -10.89 14.80
N LEU A 184 -4.21 -11.87 13.96
CA LEU A 184 -2.85 -12.38 13.83
C LEU A 184 -1.91 -11.36 13.18
N THR A 185 -2.40 -10.59 12.21
CA THR A 185 -1.65 -9.51 11.57
C THR A 185 -1.29 -8.43 12.60
N VAL A 186 -2.27 -7.94 13.35
CA VAL A 186 -2.04 -6.92 14.39
C VAL A 186 -1.09 -7.43 15.47
N ALA A 187 -1.25 -8.68 15.92
CA ALA A 187 -0.36 -9.29 16.89
C ALA A 187 1.09 -9.39 16.38
N ARG A 188 1.28 -9.87 15.15
CA ARG A 188 2.61 -9.99 14.52
C ARG A 188 3.27 -8.63 14.31
N ASP A 189 2.58 -7.69 13.66
CA ASP A 189 3.11 -6.36 13.37
C ASP A 189 3.55 -5.65 14.66
N PHE A 190 2.79 -5.86 15.74
CA PHE A 190 3.17 -5.34 17.05
C PHE A 190 4.42 -6.02 17.60
N LEU A 191 4.47 -7.37 17.59
CA LEU A 191 5.61 -8.16 18.07
C LEU A 191 6.92 -7.85 17.32
N GLU A 192 6.83 -7.56 16.03
CA GLU A 192 7.96 -7.15 15.19
C GLU A 192 8.47 -5.76 15.59
N ARG A 193 7.58 -4.77 15.64
CA ARG A 193 7.93 -3.39 16.02
C ARG A 193 8.47 -3.30 17.45
N PHE A 194 7.93 -4.09 18.38
CA PHE A 194 8.32 -4.03 19.80
C PHE A 194 9.63 -4.71 20.12
N GLY A 195 9.83 -5.94 19.64
CA GLY A 195 11.06 -6.64 19.96
C GLY A 195 12.27 -6.12 19.18
N GLY A 196 12.10 -5.16 18.27
CA GLY A 196 13.20 -4.37 17.68
C GLY A 196 13.56 -3.10 18.45
N ALA A 197 12.71 -2.63 19.37
CA ALA A 197 12.88 -1.34 20.05
C ALA A 197 13.62 -1.41 21.40
N ASN A 198 13.66 -2.58 22.05
CA ASN A 198 14.29 -2.73 23.38
C ASN A 198 14.80 -4.18 23.60
N GLY A 199 16.07 -4.32 23.98
CA GLY A 199 16.72 -5.61 24.19
C GLY A 199 16.12 -6.45 25.34
N MET A 200 15.62 -5.82 26.41
CA MET A 200 14.91 -6.55 27.47
C MET A 200 13.57 -7.10 26.97
N VAL A 201 12.86 -6.35 26.13
CA VAL A 201 11.58 -6.77 25.53
C VAL A 201 11.77 -7.93 24.57
N ALA A 202 12.86 -7.91 23.79
CA ALA A 202 13.20 -9.00 22.89
C ALA A 202 13.32 -10.35 23.62
N ALA A 203 13.80 -10.36 24.88
CA ALA A 203 13.98 -11.57 25.67
C ALA A 203 12.65 -12.27 26.02
N TYR A 204 11.56 -11.53 26.25
CA TYR A 204 10.24 -12.13 26.56
C TYR A 204 9.25 -12.12 25.37
N ALA A 205 9.57 -11.44 24.27
CA ALA A 205 8.77 -11.49 23.04
C ALA A 205 8.93 -12.81 22.24
N GLY A 206 9.93 -13.63 22.57
CA GLY A 206 10.22 -14.89 21.87
C GLY A 206 9.08 -15.90 21.89
N LEU A 207 8.49 -16.16 23.07
CA LEU A 207 7.38 -17.12 23.20
C LEU A 207 6.10 -16.64 22.47
N PRO A 208 5.64 -15.38 22.63
CA PRO A 208 4.52 -14.85 21.84
C PRO A 208 4.75 -14.87 20.33
N ARG A 209 5.97 -14.60 19.85
CA ARG A 209 6.34 -14.71 18.42
C ARG A 209 6.21 -16.15 17.93
N LEU A 210 6.75 -17.10 18.69
CA LEU A 210 6.64 -18.53 18.37
C LEU A 210 5.18 -18.97 18.29
N LEU A 211 4.37 -18.62 19.28
CA LEU A 211 2.94 -18.94 19.32
C LEU A 211 2.22 -18.33 18.12
N THR A 212 2.41 -17.03 17.85
CA THR A 212 1.80 -16.36 16.69
C THR A 212 2.20 -17.04 15.38
N GLY A 213 3.47 -17.41 15.23
CA GLY A 213 3.94 -18.18 14.07
C GLY A 213 3.29 -19.57 13.94
N ILE A 214 3.04 -20.26 15.05
CA ILE A 214 2.27 -21.52 15.06
C ILE A 214 0.84 -21.25 14.58
N TYR A 215 0.17 -20.23 15.11
CA TYR A 215 -1.19 -19.85 14.68
C TYR A 215 -1.26 -19.51 13.19
N VAL A 216 -0.28 -18.77 12.65
CA VAL A 216 -0.19 -18.48 11.20
C VAL A 216 -0.03 -19.76 10.39
N ARG A 217 0.79 -20.71 10.85
CA ARG A 217 0.95 -22.03 10.18
C ARG A 217 -0.33 -22.86 10.24
N LEU A 218 -1.03 -22.86 11.36
CA LEU A 218 -2.32 -23.55 11.52
C LEU A 218 -3.39 -22.91 10.62
N PHE A 219 -3.44 -21.58 10.58
CA PHE A 219 -4.30 -20.83 9.67
C PHE A 219 -4.07 -21.26 8.21
N LYS A 220 -2.81 -21.29 7.76
CA LYS A 220 -2.46 -21.78 6.41
C LYS A 220 -2.95 -23.20 6.12
N ARG A 221 -2.88 -24.10 7.10
CA ARG A 221 -3.22 -25.53 6.92
C ARG A 221 -4.73 -25.80 7.01
N VAL A 222 -5.44 -25.04 7.83
CA VAL A 222 -6.86 -25.30 8.14
C VAL A 222 -7.77 -24.37 7.35
N VAL A 223 -7.48 -23.07 7.33
CA VAL A 223 -8.36 -22.02 6.80
C VAL A 223 -8.18 -21.85 5.28
N GLN A 224 -6.94 -21.75 4.79
CA GLN A 224 -6.71 -21.50 3.36
C GLN A 224 -7.33 -22.55 2.43
N PRO A 225 -7.28 -23.86 2.74
CA PRO A 225 -7.95 -24.86 1.92
C PRO A 225 -9.48 -24.74 1.92
N VAL A 226 -10.08 -24.17 2.97
CA VAL A 226 -11.52 -23.89 3.03
C VAL A 226 -11.84 -22.72 2.10
N ARG A 227 -11.12 -21.59 2.23
CA ARG A 227 -11.30 -20.43 1.34
C ARG A 227 -11.17 -20.81 -0.13
N ARG A 228 -10.09 -21.52 -0.49
CA ARG A 228 -9.88 -22.01 -1.86
C ARG A 228 -11.01 -22.89 -2.38
N ARG A 229 -11.62 -23.70 -1.52
CA ARG A 229 -12.75 -24.53 -1.91
C ARG A 229 -14.01 -23.70 -2.13
N GLN A 230 -14.27 -22.71 -1.28
CA GLN A 230 -15.40 -21.80 -1.42
C GLN A 230 -15.34 -21.02 -2.73
N GLU A 231 -14.16 -20.57 -3.14
CA GLU A 231 -13.93 -19.93 -4.44
C GLU A 231 -14.30 -20.84 -5.60
N LEU A 232 -13.90 -22.12 -5.53
CA LEU A 232 -14.20 -23.10 -6.58
C LEU A 232 -15.68 -23.49 -6.62
N GLU A 233 -16.33 -23.55 -5.45
CA GLU A 233 -17.78 -23.77 -5.35
C GLU A 233 -18.56 -22.56 -5.90
N ALA A 234 -18.09 -21.34 -5.63
CA ALA A 234 -18.65 -20.12 -6.21
C ALA A 234 -18.44 -20.05 -7.74
N ASP A 235 -17.24 -20.41 -8.22
CA ASP A 235 -16.96 -20.53 -9.66
C ASP A 235 -17.91 -21.50 -10.36
N ALA A 236 -18.14 -22.67 -9.77
CA ALA A 236 -19.05 -23.67 -10.34
C ALA A 236 -20.51 -23.18 -10.36
N ALA A 237 -20.96 -22.52 -9.30
CA ALA A 237 -22.32 -21.98 -9.21
C ALA A 237 -22.54 -20.80 -10.17
N ALA A 238 -21.56 -19.90 -10.31
CA ALA A 238 -21.62 -18.81 -11.28
C ALA A 238 -21.59 -19.33 -12.72
N ALA A 239 -20.71 -20.31 -13.03
CA ALA A 239 -20.64 -20.92 -14.34
C ALA A 239 -21.95 -21.61 -14.77
N ALA A 240 -22.75 -22.09 -13.82
CA ALA A 240 -24.08 -22.65 -14.11
C ALA A 240 -25.10 -21.60 -14.57
N VAL A 241 -24.83 -20.31 -14.34
CA VAL A 241 -25.71 -19.18 -14.66
C VAL A 241 -25.22 -18.39 -15.88
N CYS A 242 -23.90 -18.24 -16.05
CA CYS A 242 -23.31 -17.38 -17.08
C CYS A 242 -22.40 -18.09 -18.09
N ASP A 243 -22.36 -19.42 -18.06
CA ASP A 243 -21.44 -20.28 -18.81
C ASP A 243 -19.97 -20.23 -18.35
N ALA A 244 -19.36 -21.41 -18.28
CA ALA A 244 -17.97 -21.55 -17.80
C ALA A 244 -16.92 -20.79 -18.64
N PRO A 245 -17.00 -20.75 -19.99
CA PRO A 245 -16.04 -19.99 -20.79
C PRO A 245 -16.13 -18.48 -20.58
N VAL A 246 -17.33 -17.94 -20.38
CA VAL A 246 -17.55 -16.51 -20.12
C VAL A 246 -16.97 -16.15 -18.76
N LEU A 247 -17.25 -16.95 -17.73
CA LEU A 247 -16.68 -16.73 -16.39
C LEU A 247 -15.15 -16.84 -16.39
N ALA A 248 -14.58 -17.85 -17.05
CA ALA A 248 -13.14 -18.01 -17.13
C ALA A 248 -12.47 -16.79 -17.77
N GLU A 249 -13.06 -16.26 -18.85
CA GLU A 249 -12.57 -15.05 -19.51
C GLU A 249 -12.76 -13.80 -18.62
N ALA A 250 -13.89 -13.70 -17.92
CA ALA A 250 -14.18 -12.60 -16.99
C ALA A 250 -13.13 -12.52 -15.87
N LEU A 251 -12.75 -13.64 -15.27
CA LEU A 251 -11.72 -13.72 -14.22
C LEU A 251 -10.35 -13.26 -14.73
N VAL A 252 -9.98 -13.66 -15.94
CA VAL A 252 -8.73 -13.22 -16.57
C VAL A 252 -8.76 -11.73 -16.84
N ARG A 253 -9.85 -11.21 -17.43
CA ARG A 253 -10.00 -9.79 -17.73
C ARG A 253 -10.06 -8.92 -16.48
N GLN A 254 -10.71 -9.37 -15.40
CA GLN A 254 -10.71 -8.68 -14.11
C GLN A 254 -9.28 -8.53 -13.57
N ALA A 255 -8.51 -9.63 -13.53
CA ALA A 255 -7.13 -9.57 -13.05
C ALA A 255 -6.23 -8.69 -13.93
N MET A 256 -6.49 -8.62 -15.24
CA MET A 256 -5.84 -7.64 -16.13
C MET A 256 -6.28 -6.20 -15.82
N ALA A 257 -7.57 -5.97 -15.60
CA ALA A 257 -8.13 -4.65 -15.28
C ALA A 257 -7.56 -4.10 -13.97
N GLU A 258 -7.38 -4.94 -12.95
CA GLU A 258 -6.71 -4.57 -11.68
C GLU A 258 -5.30 -4.03 -11.91
N ARG A 259 -4.48 -4.72 -12.72
CA ARG A 259 -3.13 -4.25 -13.05
C ARG A 259 -3.14 -2.97 -13.91
N LEU A 260 -3.99 -2.93 -14.93
CA LEU A 260 -4.07 -1.80 -15.85
C LEU A 260 -4.58 -0.54 -15.16
N TRP A 261 -5.56 -0.68 -14.26
CA TRP A 261 -6.07 0.44 -13.47
C TRP A 261 -5.01 0.96 -12.49
N SER A 262 -4.30 0.08 -11.78
CA SER A 262 -3.20 0.50 -10.91
C SER A 262 -2.13 1.29 -11.68
N ASN A 263 -1.75 0.83 -12.87
CA ASN A 263 -0.78 1.54 -13.71
C ASN A 263 -1.35 2.88 -14.22
N PHE A 264 -2.64 2.90 -14.59
CA PHE A 264 -3.31 4.12 -15.02
C PHE A 264 -3.32 5.18 -13.91
N GLN A 265 -3.61 4.78 -12.66
CA GLN A 265 -3.58 5.69 -11.52
C GLN A 265 -2.17 6.27 -11.31
N GLN A 266 -1.15 5.42 -11.31
CA GLN A 266 0.25 5.85 -11.13
C GLN A 266 0.72 6.81 -12.23
N VAL A 267 0.41 6.50 -13.48
CA VAL A 267 0.90 7.28 -14.63
C VAL A 267 0.10 8.58 -14.82
N PHE A 268 -1.21 8.53 -14.67
CA PHE A 268 -2.09 9.63 -15.07
C PHE A 268 -2.67 10.43 -13.89
N LEU A 269 -2.97 9.79 -12.76
CA LEU A 269 -3.69 10.44 -11.66
C LEU A 269 -2.79 10.89 -10.50
N GLU A 270 -1.73 10.14 -10.21
CA GLU A 270 -0.78 10.47 -9.12
C GLU A 270 0.21 11.57 -9.53
N THR A 271 0.51 11.68 -10.83
CA THR A 271 1.41 12.71 -11.39
C THR A 271 0.68 13.60 -12.41
N PRO A 272 -0.36 14.36 -12.01
CA PRO A 272 -1.16 15.14 -12.95
C PRO A 272 -0.45 16.41 -13.45
N PRO A 273 -0.60 16.77 -14.73
CA PRO A 273 0.07 17.90 -15.36
C PRO A 273 -0.39 19.21 -14.71
N ALA A 274 0.55 19.98 -14.16
CA ALA A 274 0.27 21.18 -13.35
C ALA A 274 -0.81 20.98 -12.26
N GLY A 275 -1.01 19.76 -11.77
CA GLY A 275 -2.05 19.45 -10.80
C GLY A 275 -3.49 19.37 -11.33
N VAL A 276 -3.71 19.45 -12.64
CA VAL A 276 -5.04 19.38 -13.26
C VAL A 276 -5.42 17.92 -13.50
N LEU A 277 -6.64 17.52 -13.12
CA LEU A 277 -7.12 16.13 -13.21
C LEU A 277 -8.14 15.95 -14.34
N PRO A 278 -8.30 14.73 -14.88
CA PRO A 278 -9.35 14.45 -15.85
C PRO A 278 -10.72 14.48 -15.17
N THR A 279 -11.76 14.97 -15.86
CA THR A 279 -13.12 15.12 -15.29
C THR A 279 -13.78 13.78 -14.98
N ASP A 280 -13.59 12.80 -15.87
CA ASP A 280 -14.07 11.44 -15.70
C ASP A 280 -12.89 10.47 -15.95
N PRO A 281 -12.14 10.10 -14.90
CA PRO A 281 -10.98 9.21 -15.03
C PRO A 281 -11.39 7.79 -15.44
N PHE A 282 -12.61 7.34 -15.13
CA PHE A 282 -13.08 5.99 -15.43
C PHE A 282 -13.39 5.82 -16.92
N ARG A 283 -14.05 6.82 -17.54
CA ARG A 283 -14.19 6.86 -19.01
C ARG A 283 -12.86 7.09 -19.71
N GLY A 284 -11.99 7.90 -19.14
CA GLY A 284 -10.62 8.06 -19.62
C GLY A 284 -9.86 6.73 -19.67
N PHE A 285 -10.05 5.89 -18.66
CA PHE A 285 -9.51 4.53 -18.63
C PHE A 285 -10.12 3.62 -19.71
N ALA A 286 -11.45 3.63 -19.89
CA ALA A 286 -12.10 2.91 -20.99
C ALA A 286 -11.57 3.31 -22.38
N GLU A 287 -11.36 4.62 -22.59
CA GLU A 287 -10.76 5.16 -23.82
C GLU A 287 -9.29 4.71 -23.96
N ALA A 288 -8.52 4.72 -22.88
CA ALA A 288 -7.12 4.27 -22.89
C ALA A 288 -6.99 2.77 -23.24
N LEU A 289 -7.88 1.91 -22.74
CA LEU A 289 -7.92 0.48 -23.11
C LEU A 289 -8.24 0.24 -24.58
N SER A 290 -8.86 1.23 -25.25
CA SER A 290 -9.15 1.17 -26.68
C SER A 290 -7.96 1.59 -27.56
N ASN A 291 -6.87 2.07 -26.98
CA ASN A 291 -5.67 2.48 -27.71
C ASN A 291 -4.96 1.27 -28.35
N PRO A 292 -4.59 1.32 -29.65
CA PRO A 292 -3.87 0.24 -30.34
C PRO A 292 -2.61 -0.23 -29.61
N GLY A 293 -1.79 0.69 -29.09
CA GLY A 293 -0.54 0.35 -28.40
C GLY A 293 -0.76 -0.41 -27.09
N ILE A 294 -1.91 -0.22 -26.43
CA ILE A 294 -2.31 -1.03 -25.27
C ILE A 294 -2.84 -2.39 -25.74
N ARG A 295 -3.67 -2.42 -26.80
CA ARG A 295 -4.25 -3.64 -27.38
C ARG A 295 -3.17 -4.65 -27.78
N ASP A 296 -2.06 -4.19 -28.36
CA ASP A 296 -0.95 -5.05 -28.80
C ASP A 296 -0.20 -5.69 -27.62
N ARG A 297 -0.25 -5.09 -26.44
CA ARG A 297 0.37 -5.60 -25.20
C ARG A 297 -0.54 -6.53 -24.41
N LEU A 298 -1.84 -6.56 -24.69
CA LEU A 298 -2.82 -7.39 -23.96
C LEU A 298 -2.51 -8.89 -23.99
N PRO A 299 -2.07 -9.51 -25.10
CA PRO A 299 -1.74 -10.93 -25.10
C PRO A 299 -0.58 -11.30 -24.15
N ARG A 300 0.42 -10.41 -24.03
CA ARG A 300 1.53 -10.59 -23.08
C ARG A 300 1.04 -10.47 -21.64
N LEU A 301 0.30 -9.39 -21.34
CA LEU A 301 -0.29 -9.17 -20.02
C LEU A 301 -1.20 -10.33 -19.60
N ARG A 302 -2.01 -10.85 -20.53
CA ARG A 302 -2.87 -12.02 -20.29
C ARG A 302 -2.05 -13.23 -19.84
N THR A 303 -0.98 -13.53 -20.58
CA THR A 303 -0.09 -14.66 -20.26
C THR A 303 0.54 -14.47 -18.89
N GLU A 304 1.07 -13.28 -18.60
CA GLU A 304 1.62 -12.93 -17.30
C GLU A 304 0.60 -13.10 -16.18
N VAL A 305 -0.62 -12.58 -16.34
CA VAL A 305 -1.68 -12.63 -15.32
C VAL A 305 -2.13 -14.07 -15.05
N VAL A 306 -2.31 -14.90 -16.08
CA VAL A 306 -2.71 -16.30 -15.93
C VAL A 306 -1.62 -17.14 -15.27
N THR A 307 -0.36 -16.93 -15.66
CA THR A 307 0.80 -17.67 -15.12
C THR A 307 1.26 -17.16 -13.77
N SER A 308 0.84 -15.95 -13.37
CA SER A 308 1.19 -15.39 -12.08
C SER A 308 0.69 -16.28 -10.95
N SER A 309 1.59 -16.58 -10.02
CA SER A 309 1.19 -17.20 -8.76
C SER A 309 0.25 -16.24 -8.02
N ALA A 310 -0.81 -16.80 -7.41
CA ALA A 310 -1.69 -15.99 -6.59
C ALA A 310 -0.87 -15.29 -5.51
N VAL A 311 -1.01 -13.97 -5.40
CA VAL A 311 -0.27 -13.17 -4.41
C VAL A 311 -0.55 -13.75 -3.04
N GLY A 312 0.49 -14.31 -2.42
CA GLY A 312 0.41 -14.88 -1.09
C GLY A 312 0.76 -13.82 -0.06
N THR A 313 -0.08 -13.62 0.94
CA THR A 313 0.34 -12.90 2.14
C THR A 313 1.17 -13.83 3.01
N GLU A 314 1.66 -13.32 4.14
CA GLU A 314 2.21 -14.16 5.19
C GLU A 314 1.24 -15.24 5.71
N PHE A 315 -0.05 -15.14 5.40
CA PHE A 315 -1.08 -16.14 5.70
C PHE A 315 -1.35 -17.10 4.54
N GLY A 316 -0.66 -16.96 3.41
CA GLY A 316 -0.89 -17.68 2.17
C GLY A 316 -1.88 -16.95 1.25
N SER A 317 -2.13 -17.51 0.06
CA SER A 317 -3.15 -16.95 -0.84
C SER A 317 -4.56 -17.47 -0.50
N SER A 318 -5.48 -16.53 -0.30
CA SER A 318 -6.92 -16.73 -0.05
C SER A 318 -7.66 -17.38 -1.22
N HIS A 319 -7.14 -17.21 -2.43
CA HIS A 319 -7.75 -17.73 -3.64
C HIS A 319 -6.86 -18.82 -4.26
N PRO A 320 -7.44 -19.79 -5.00
CA PRO A 320 -6.66 -20.63 -5.90
C PRO A 320 -5.98 -19.75 -6.96
N GLY A 321 -4.87 -20.23 -7.52
CA GLY A 321 -4.25 -19.57 -8.68
C GLY A 321 -5.24 -19.40 -9.83
N LEU A 322 -5.15 -18.29 -10.55
CA LEU A 322 -6.04 -18.01 -11.67
C LEU A 322 -5.98 -19.14 -12.72
N ALA A 323 -4.80 -19.64 -13.04
CA ALA A 323 -4.62 -20.81 -13.91
C ALA A 323 -5.42 -22.04 -13.44
N GLU A 324 -5.48 -22.29 -12.13
CA GLU A 324 -6.24 -23.42 -11.57
C GLU A 324 -7.75 -23.23 -11.75
N ARG A 325 -8.25 -22.02 -11.49
CA ARG A 325 -9.68 -21.69 -11.66
C ARG A 325 -10.10 -21.82 -13.12
N VAL A 326 -9.34 -21.20 -14.02
CA VAL A 326 -9.56 -21.27 -15.47
C VAL A 326 -9.55 -22.72 -15.97
N ARG A 327 -8.55 -23.52 -15.55
CA ARG A 327 -8.43 -24.93 -15.93
C ARG A 327 -9.64 -25.76 -15.46
N ARG A 328 -10.17 -25.49 -14.26
CA ARG A 328 -11.35 -26.19 -13.75
C ARG A 328 -12.63 -25.80 -14.46
N LEU A 329 -12.79 -24.51 -14.79
CA LEU A 329 -13.96 -24.02 -15.52
C LEU A 329 -14.01 -24.58 -16.94
N LEU A 330 -12.87 -24.61 -17.63
CA LEU A 330 -12.83 -25.00 -19.03
C LEU A 330 -12.64 -26.49 -19.25
N GLY A 331 -12.06 -27.21 -18.29
CA GLY A 331 -11.70 -28.62 -18.47
C GLY A 331 -10.70 -28.77 -19.62
N SER A 332 -11.16 -29.29 -20.76
CA SER A 332 -10.38 -29.43 -22.00
C SER A 332 -10.62 -28.30 -23.01
N ALA A 333 -11.58 -27.41 -22.77
CA ALA A 333 -11.85 -26.27 -23.65
C ALA A 333 -10.73 -25.22 -23.55
N THR A 334 -10.50 -24.49 -24.63
CA THR A 334 -9.53 -23.39 -24.67
C THR A 334 -10.22 -22.05 -24.50
N LEU A 335 -9.51 -21.10 -23.88
CA LEU A 335 -9.95 -19.72 -23.84
C LEU A 335 -10.00 -19.15 -25.27
N GLY A 336 -11.07 -18.42 -25.58
CA GLY A 336 -11.21 -17.77 -26.88
C GLY A 336 -10.09 -16.76 -27.18
N PRO A 337 -9.75 -16.53 -28.45
CA PRO A 337 -8.60 -15.71 -28.85
C PRO A 337 -8.78 -14.20 -28.69
N ARG A 338 -9.96 -13.71 -28.31
CA ARG A 338 -10.29 -12.26 -28.36
C ARG A 338 -10.36 -11.63 -26.98
N SER A 339 -9.30 -10.91 -26.60
CA SER A 339 -9.26 -10.01 -25.44
C SER A 339 -9.55 -8.55 -25.85
N SER A 340 -10.72 -8.24 -26.42
CA SER A 340 -11.15 -6.84 -26.53
C SER A 340 -11.84 -6.40 -25.24
N PHE A 341 -11.39 -5.30 -24.63
CA PHE A 341 -12.16 -4.56 -23.63
C PHE A 341 -13.18 -3.71 -24.39
N ARG A 342 -14.45 -4.12 -24.36
CA ARG A 342 -15.58 -3.41 -24.97
C ARG A 342 -16.60 -3.14 -23.87
N PRO A 343 -16.40 -2.11 -23.04
CA PRO A 343 -17.35 -1.77 -22.00
C PRO A 343 -18.67 -1.33 -22.63
N ASP A 344 -19.77 -1.60 -21.95
CA ASP A 344 -21.07 -1.05 -22.32
C ASP A 344 -21.26 0.32 -21.67
N PRO A 345 -21.45 1.40 -22.45
CA PRO A 345 -21.73 2.72 -21.91
C PRO A 345 -22.94 2.77 -20.98
N ALA A 346 -23.89 1.85 -21.09
CA ALA A 346 -25.06 1.76 -20.23
C ALA A 346 -24.73 1.21 -18.83
N LEU A 347 -23.72 0.34 -18.72
CA LEU A 347 -23.26 -0.21 -17.45
C LEU A 347 -22.31 0.73 -16.71
N LEU A 348 -21.59 1.60 -17.42
CA LEU A 348 -20.72 2.61 -16.82
C LEU A 348 -21.50 3.92 -16.60
N PRO A 349 -21.97 4.22 -15.37
CA PRO A 349 -22.75 5.42 -15.10
C PRO A 349 -21.92 6.70 -15.32
N ARG A 350 -22.60 7.83 -15.55
CA ARG A 350 -21.94 9.16 -15.53
C ARG A 350 -22.03 9.70 -14.11
N LEU A 351 -20.88 9.86 -13.47
CA LEU A 351 -20.85 10.40 -12.11
C LEU A 351 -20.74 11.92 -12.12
N PRO A 352 -21.53 12.61 -11.28
CA PRO A 352 -21.26 14.00 -10.91
C PRO A 352 -19.84 14.17 -10.37
N SER A 353 -19.25 15.34 -10.56
CA SER A 353 -17.88 15.64 -10.08
C SER A 353 -17.72 15.46 -8.56
N GLY A 354 -18.80 15.68 -7.79
CA GLY A 354 -18.82 15.46 -6.35
C GLY A 354 -18.61 13.99 -5.95
N ASP A 355 -19.15 13.04 -6.73
CA ASP A 355 -19.01 11.62 -6.43
C ASP A 355 -17.65 11.08 -6.85
N VAL A 356 -17.09 11.59 -7.95
CA VAL A 356 -15.68 11.33 -8.30
C VAL A 356 -14.75 11.78 -7.17
N ALA A 357 -15.02 12.93 -6.54
CA ALA A 357 -14.24 13.43 -5.41
C ALA A 357 -14.36 12.57 -4.14
N ARG A 358 -15.53 11.97 -3.89
CA ARG A 358 -15.70 11.01 -2.80
C ARG A 358 -14.93 9.72 -3.05
N LEU A 359 -15.03 9.21 -4.28
CA LEU A 359 -14.41 7.95 -4.69
C LEU A 359 -12.89 8.03 -4.74
N LEU A 360 -12.33 9.11 -5.26
CA LEU A 360 -10.90 9.32 -5.42
C LEU A 360 -10.44 10.50 -4.53
N PRO A 361 -9.85 10.26 -3.34
CA PRO A 361 -9.47 11.33 -2.41
C PRO A 361 -8.53 12.41 -2.99
N LEU A 362 -7.78 12.08 -4.05
CA LEU A 362 -6.96 13.05 -4.80
C LEU A 362 -7.81 14.18 -5.44
N TYR A 363 -9.08 13.92 -5.76
CA TYR A 363 -10.04 14.91 -6.26
C TYR A 363 -10.64 15.77 -5.13
N ALA A 364 -10.77 15.23 -3.91
CA ALA A 364 -11.27 16.00 -2.76
C ALA A 364 -10.25 17.06 -2.29
N SER A 365 -8.96 16.77 -2.39
CA SER A 365 -7.89 17.71 -2.01
C SER A 365 -7.62 18.78 -3.07
N THR A 366 -8.13 18.59 -4.29
CA THR A 366 -7.92 19.51 -5.40
C THR A 366 -9.05 20.53 -5.49
N ARG A 367 -8.80 21.78 -5.05
CA ARG A 367 -9.51 22.98 -5.55
C ARG A 367 -9.25 23.25 -7.04
N LYS A 368 -8.65 22.29 -7.75
CA LYS A 368 -8.01 22.47 -9.06
C LYS A 368 -9.02 22.11 -10.15
N ALA A 369 -8.98 22.86 -11.26
CA ALA A 369 -9.84 22.64 -12.40
C ALA A 369 -9.71 21.20 -12.92
N THR A 370 -10.83 20.62 -13.38
CA THR A 370 -10.84 19.37 -14.12
C THR A 370 -10.94 19.66 -15.62
N LEU A 371 -10.39 18.78 -16.45
CA LEU A 371 -10.50 18.89 -17.92
C LEU A 371 -11.15 17.64 -18.53
N PRO A 372 -11.90 17.75 -19.64
CA PRO A 372 -12.35 16.59 -20.40
C PRO A 372 -11.16 15.72 -20.82
N TRP A 373 -11.33 14.40 -20.84
CA TRP A 373 -10.24 13.44 -21.03
C TRP A 373 -9.32 13.76 -22.22
N LYS A 374 -9.89 14.07 -23.40
CA LYS A 374 -9.10 14.40 -24.60
C LYS A 374 -8.22 15.65 -24.43
N GLN A 375 -8.75 16.69 -23.79
CA GLN A 375 -8.01 17.92 -23.54
C GLN A 375 -6.95 17.70 -22.46
N TRP A 376 -7.30 16.94 -21.43
CA TRP A 376 -6.37 16.54 -20.39
C TRP A 376 -5.20 15.71 -20.94
N LEU A 377 -5.48 14.73 -21.80
CA LEU A 377 -4.47 13.87 -22.42
C LEU A 377 -3.52 14.67 -23.32
N ALA A 378 -4.04 15.64 -24.07
CA ALA A 378 -3.20 16.55 -24.86
C ALA A 378 -2.24 17.34 -23.96
N ARG A 379 -2.74 17.88 -22.85
CA ARG A 379 -1.92 18.60 -21.87
C ARG A 379 -0.89 17.70 -21.17
N TRP A 380 -1.30 16.48 -20.79
CA TRP A 380 -0.41 15.48 -20.20
C TRP A 380 0.71 15.12 -21.19
N ALA A 381 0.38 14.90 -22.46
CA ALA A 381 1.37 14.60 -23.50
C ALA A 381 2.34 15.76 -23.72
N ASP A 382 1.86 17.01 -23.77
CA ASP A 382 2.72 18.19 -23.91
C ASP A 382 3.74 18.31 -22.77
N GLU A 383 3.31 18.06 -21.53
CA GLU A 383 4.17 18.13 -20.34
C GLU A 383 5.14 16.94 -20.27
N HIS A 384 4.67 15.75 -20.62
CA HIS A 384 5.50 14.54 -20.62
C HIS A 384 6.55 14.58 -21.73
N ASP A 385 6.21 15.09 -22.92
CA ASP A 385 7.11 15.18 -24.07
C ASP A 385 7.99 16.45 -24.03
N ALA A 386 7.84 17.32 -23.01
CA ALA A 386 8.60 18.56 -22.86
C ALA A 386 10.13 18.35 -22.96
N HIS A 387 10.63 17.23 -22.44
CA HIS A 387 12.04 16.87 -22.49
C HIS A 387 12.54 16.57 -23.91
N LEU A 388 11.66 16.08 -24.81
CA LEU A 388 12.00 15.77 -26.19
C LEU A 388 12.35 17.03 -26.99
N ALA A 389 11.72 18.17 -26.68
CA ALA A 389 12.09 19.44 -27.32
C ALA A 389 13.54 19.84 -26.97
N THR A 390 13.96 19.66 -25.72
CA THR A 390 15.35 19.88 -25.31
C THR A 390 16.30 18.91 -26.03
N ALA A 391 15.94 17.62 -26.10
CA ALA A 391 16.73 16.61 -26.81
C ALA A 391 16.87 16.94 -28.31
N LEU A 392 15.81 17.44 -28.95
CA LEU A 392 15.83 17.91 -30.34
C LEU A 392 16.75 19.12 -30.53
N LEU A 393 16.67 20.14 -29.66
CA LEU A 393 17.56 21.29 -29.75
C LEU A 393 19.03 20.88 -29.57
N ASP A 394 19.33 19.99 -28.63
CA ASP A 394 20.68 19.47 -28.41
C ASP A 394 21.18 18.58 -29.57
N ALA A 395 20.29 17.79 -30.17
CA ALA A 395 20.58 17.03 -31.38
C ALA A 395 20.94 17.97 -32.54
N VAL A 396 20.13 19.01 -32.78
CA VAL A 396 20.39 20.03 -33.80
C VAL A 396 21.71 20.77 -33.53
N ARG A 397 22.01 21.13 -32.27
CA ARG A 397 23.31 21.72 -31.88
C ARG A 397 24.49 20.83 -32.26
N SER A 398 24.36 19.52 -32.04
CA SER A 398 25.45 18.57 -32.32
C SER A 398 25.67 18.31 -33.81
N LEU A 399 24.61 18.45 -34.62
CA LEU A 399 24.63 18.19 -36.06
C LEU A 399 24.89 19.46 -36.89
N SER A 400 24.75 20.64 -36.29
CA SER A 400 24.89 21.92 -37.00
C SER A 400 26.32 22.51 -36.88
N PRO A 401 26.78 23.31 -37.85
CA PRO A 401 28.05 24.02 -37.78
C PRO A 401 28.14 24.96 -36.57
N GLN A 402 29.32 25.04 -35.95
CA GLN A 402 29.57 25.87 -34.77
C GLN A 402 29.21 27.35 -35.03
N GLY A 403 28.34 27.92 -34.18
CA GLY A 403 28.00 29.35 -34.18
C GLY A 403 26.72 29.75 -34.91
N ARG A 404 25.97 28.82 -35.52
CA ARG A 404 24.66 29.13 -36.15
C ARG A 404 23.55 29.21 -35.09
N ARG A 405 22.74 30.26 -35.14
CA ARG A 405 21.52 30.37 -34.32
C ARG A 405 20.53 29.30 -34.75
N ILE A 406 19.96 28.57 -33.78
CA ILE A 406 18.99 27.52 -34.06
C ILE A 406 17.61 28.16 -34.17
N THR A 407 16.94 27.93 -35.29
CA THR A 407 15.59 28.44 -35.58
C THR A 407 14.68 27.27 -35.96
N LEU A 408 13.37 27.46 -35.90
CA LEU A 408 12.43 26.41 -36.31
C LEU A 408 12.59 26.11 -37.79
N ARG A 409 12.83 27.13 -38.61
CA ARG A 409 13.16 26.97 -40.03
C ARG A 409 14.37 26.06 -40.24
N HIS A 410 15.42 26.20 -39.42
CA HIS A 410 16.61 25.34 -39.53
C HIS A 410 16.25 23.87 -39.29
N VAL A 411 15.39 23.57 -38.31
CA VAL A 411 14.94 22.20 -38.05
C VAL A 411 14.10 21.65 -39.20
N LEU A 412 13.18 22.45 -39.75
CA LEU A 412 12.35 22.05 -40.89
C LEU A 412 13.18 21.82 -42.16
N LEU A 413 14.22 22.62 -42.39
CA LEU A 413 15.16 22.42 -43.51
C LEU A 413 15.96 21.12 -43.37
N MET A 414 16.34 20.71 -42.16
CA MET A 414 16.99 19.41 -41.93
C MET A 414 16.06 18.22 -42.22
N LEU A 415 14.75 18.39 -42.08
CA LEU A 415 13.77 17.36 -42.49
C LEU A 415 13.72 17.25 -44.02
N ASP A 416 13.70 18.39 -44.71
CA ASP A 416 13.61 18.48 -46.17
C ASP A 416 14.91 18.05 -46.87
N SER A 417 16.08 18.32 -46.26
CA SER A 417 17.40 17.93 -46.80
C SER A 417 17.70 16.42 -46.68
N GLY A 418 16.79 15.62 -46.13
CA GLY A 418 16.95 14.18 -45.97
C GLY A 418 17.68 13.74 -44.69
N GLU A 419 18.05 14.68 -43.81
CA GLU A 419 18.74 14.38 -42.54
C GLU A 419 17.81 13.89 -41.42
N ARG A 420 16.51 13.72 -41.70
CA ARG A 420 15.48 13.32 -40.73
C ARG A 420 15.83 12.09 -39.88
N MET A 421 16.44 11.05 -40.45
CA MET A 421 16.80 9.83 -39.72
C MET A 421 18.01 10.04 -38.81
N THR A 422 18.99 10.83 -39.26
CA THR A 422 20.15 11.23 -38.46
C THR A 422 19.69 12.06 -37.26
N LEU A 423 18.78 13.00 -37.49
CA LEU A 423 18.18 13.81 -36.44
C LEU A 423 17.34 12.96 -35.48
N ALA A 424 16.51 12.05 -36.00
CA ALA A 424 15.71 11.13 -35.20
C ALA A 424 16.54 10.26 -34.26
N ARG A 425 17.61 9.64 -34.76
CA ARG A 425 18.54 8.85 -33.92
C ARG A 425 19.29 9.70 -32.91
N ALA A 426 19.63 10.94 -33.27
CA ALA A 426 20.28 11.88 -32.35
C ALA A 426 19.35 12.32 -31.22
N VAL A 427 18.04 12.44 -31.47
CA VAL A 427 17.01 12.66 -30.44
C VAL A 427 16.84 11.43 -29.56
N GLU A 428 16.72 10.24 -30.17
CA GLU A 428 16.60 8.96 -29.46
C GLU A 428 17.78 8.73 -28.49
N ALA A 429 19.03 8.94 -28.96
CA ALA A 429 20.23 8.78 -28.14
C ALA A 429 20.32 9.76 -26.95
N ARG A 430 19.51 10.82 -26.94
CA ARG A 430 19.46 11.86 -25.89
C ARG A 430 18.17 11.82 -25.08
N GLY A 431 17.19 11.00 -25.50
CA GLY A 431 15.96 10.75 -24.77
C GLY A 431 16.17 9.76 -23.62
N PRO A 432 15.18 9.62 -22.73
CA PRO A 432 15.18 8.57 -21.73
C PRO A 432 15.22 7.17 -22.39
N GLU A 433 15.84 6.18 -21.74
CA GLU A 433 15.85 4.76 -22.18
C GLU A 433 14.44 4.12 -22.04
N THR A 434 13.43 4.70 -22.68
CA THR A 434 12.04 4.24 -22.58
C THR A 434 11.58 3.61 -23.89
N GLY A 435 11.73 2.28 -23.98
CA GLY A 435 11.00 1.43 -24.92
C GLY A 435 11.38 1.54 -26.40
N HIS A 436 10.93 0.57 -27.20
CA HIS A 436 11.13 0.49 -28.65
C HIS A 436 10.23 1.49 -29.43
N ASP A 437 10.27 2.78 -29.08
CA ASP A 437 9.57 3.80 -29.88
C ASP A 437 10.31 4.00 -31.22
N GLU A 438 9.57 4.13 -32.32
CA GLU A 438 10.19 4.37 -33.64
C GLU A 438 10.91 5.73 -33.62
N PRO A 439 12.18 5.84 -34.06
CA PRO A 439 12.95 7.09 -33.95
C PRO A 439 12.25 8.30 -34.60
N LEU A 440 11.53 8.06 -35.69
CA LEU A 440 10.75 9.10 -36.38
C LEU A 440 9.55 9.58 -35.57
N ASP A 441 8.93 8.72 -34.76
CA ASP A 441 7.82 9.13 -33.89
C ASP A 441 8.31 10.01 -32.73
N LEU A 442 9.51 9.71 -32.19
CA LEU A 442 10.17 10.56 -31.20
C LEU A 442 10.48 11.95 -31.79
N LEU A 443 10.98 11.99 -33.02
CA LEU A 443 11.25 13.25 -33.73
C LEU A 443 9.96 14.05 -33.97
N ALA A 444 8.88 13.40 -34.41
CA ALA A 444 7.59 14.05 -34.61
C ALA A 444 7.02 14.64 -33.31
N ARG A 445 7.10 13.90 -32.19
CA ARG A 445 6.70 14.39 -30.86
C ARG A 445 7.55 15.57 -30.41
N ALA A 446 8.87 15.50 -30.58
CA ALA A 446 9.78 16.58 -30.26
C ALA A 446 9.47 17.87 -31.03
N LEU A 447 9.20 17.74 -32.34
CA LEU A 447 8.77 18.86 -33.20
C LEU A 447 7.43 19.44 -32.76
N LEU A 448 6.45 18.61 -32.39
CA LEU A 448 5.15 19.07 -31.91
C LEU A 448 5.25 19.88 -30.63
N VAL A 449 6.09 19.45 -29.68
CA VAL A 449 6.34 20.19 -28.44
C VAL A 449 7.05 21.53 -28.75
N LEU A 450 8.06 21.50 -29.63
CA LEU A 450 8.79 22.70 -30.03
C LEU A 450 7.87 23.73 -30.70
N ILE A 451 7.05 23.29 -31.66
CA ILE A 451 6.05 24.14 -32.33
C ILE A 451 4.99 24.62 -31.33
N GLY A 452 4.50 23.73 -30.45
CA GLY A 452 3.52 24.05 -29.41
C GLY A 452 4.01 25.16 -28.47
N SER A 453 5.30 25.15 -28.11
CA SER A 453 5.91 26.19 -27.28
C SER A 453 5.86 27.58 -27.92
N ARG A 454 5.83 27.66 -29.26
CA ARG A 454 5.76 28.92 -30.03
C ARG A 454 4.34 29.40 -30.28
N LEU A 455 3.38 28.49 -30.32
CA LEU A 455 1.97 28.83 -30.53
C LEU A 455 1.31 29.43 -29.27
N GLY A 456 1.85 29.17 -28.07
CA GLY A 456 1.32 29.71 -26.81
C GLY A 456 -0.14 29.30 -26.57
N GLU A 457 -0.99 30.24 -26.16
CA GLU A 457 -2.44 30.01 -25.94
C GLU A 457 -3.30 30.09 -27.21
N ARG A 458 -2.72 30.20 -28.41
CA ARG A 458 -3.51 30.28 -29.65
C ARG A 458 -4.38 29.03 -29.82
N THR A 459 -5.65 29.23 -30.15
CA THR A 459 -6.62 28.16 -30.39
C THR A 459 -6.33 27.49 -31.74
N VAL A 460 -5.46 26.48 -31.72
CA VAL A 460 -5.06 25.72 -32.90
C VAL A 460 -5.72 24.34 -32.88
N SER A 461 -6.13 23.85 -34.06
CA SER A 461 -6.55 22.45 -34.22
C SER A 461 -5.36 21.53 -34.01
N ARG A 462 -5.16 21.09 -32.75
CA ARG A 462 -4.00 20.28 -32.34
C ARG A 462 -3.95 18.93 -33.06
N SER A 463 -5.10 18.36 -33.43
CA SER A 463 -5.17 17.12 -34.22
C SER A 463 -4.62 17.33 -35.63
N HIS A 464 -4.98 18.44 -36.28
CA HIS A 464 -4.50 18.77 -37.61
C HIS A 464 -2.99 19.07 -37.63
N LEU A 465 -2.49 19.82 -36.63
CA LEU A 465 -1.06 20.07 -36.48
C LEU A 465 -0.28 18.75 -36.27
N ARG A 466 -0.82 17.83 -35.45
CA ARG A 466 -0.22 16.51 -35.22
C ARG A 466 -0.11 15.71 -36.50
N GLU A 467 -1.18 15.63 -37.29
CA GLU A 467 -1.18 14.95 -38.59
C GLU A 467 -0.15 15.55 -39.55
N LEU A 468 -0.12 16.88 -39.69
CA LEU A 468 0.84 17.58 -40.56
C LEU A 468 2.29 17.31 -40.17
N VAL A 469 2.62 17.36 -38.88
CA VAL A 469 4.00 17.14 -38.41
C VAL A 469 4.39 15.67 -38.56
N THR A 470 3.51 14.72 -38.22
CA THR A 470 3.78 13.29 -38.42
C THR A 470 4.01 12.98 -39.90
N GLU A 471 3.21 13.56 -40.79
CA GLU A 471 3.37 13.37 -42.23
C GLU A 471 4.68 14.00 -42.74
N ALA A 472 5.03 15.21 -42.29
CA ALA A 472 6.28 15.87 -42.67
C ALA A 472 7.53 15.11 -42.23
N VAL A 473 7.50 14.44 -41.06
CA VAL A 473 8.62 13.63 -40.57
C VAL A 473 8.72 12.30 -41.32
N ARG A 474 7.59 11.71 -41.73
CA ARG A 474 7.59 10.44 -42.49
C ARG A 474 7.88 10.67 -43.98
N GLN A 475 7.40 11.77 -44.56
CA GLN A 475 7.52 12.15 -45.97
C GLN A 475 8.09 13.57 -46.11
N PRO A 476 9.36 13.73 -46.53
CA PRO A 476 10.02 15.04 -46.55
C PRO A 476 9.34 16.07 -47.47
N THR A 477 8.63 15.63 -48.52
CA THR A 477 7.85 16.49 -49.42
C THR A 477 6.76 17.30 -48.73
N HIS A 478 6.38 16.94 -47.51
CA HIS A 478 5.33 17.61 -46.74
C HIS A 478 5.87 18.63 -45.72
N ALA A 479 7.20 18.80 -45.59
CA ALA A 479 7.79 19.80 -44.69
C ALA A 479 7.31 21.23 -44.99
N SER A 480 7.16 21.58 -46.28
CA SER A 480 6.62 22.87 -46.70
C SER A 480 5.17 23.10 -46.28
N SER A 481 4.39 22.03 -46.07
CA SER A 481 2.99 22.12 -45.59
C SER A 481 2.93 22.57 -44.13
N VAL A 482 3.89 22.12 -43.30
CA VAL A 482 4.03 22.60 -41.92
C VAL A 482 4.40 24.07 -41.91
N SER A 483 5.37 24.49 -42.73
CA SER A 483 5.74 25.91 -42.83
C SER A 483 4.60 26.81 -43.29
N LEU A 484 3.82 26.37 -44.29
CA LEU A 484 2.67 27.11 -44.78
C LEU A 484 1.57 27.23 -43.73
N TYR A 485 1.36 26.16 -42.95
CA TYR A 485 0.44 26.17 -41.82
C TYR A 485 0.90 27.13 -40.70
N LEU A 486 2.19 27.10 -40.33
CA LEU A 486 2.76 28.00 -39.32
C LEU A 486 2.72 29.46 -39.75
N ALA A 487 3.00 29.74 -41.01
CA ALA A 487 2.87 31.07 -41.61
C ALA A 487 1.41 31.57 -41.55
N SER A 488 0.44 30.70 -41.83
CA SER A 488 -0.99 31.03 -41.71
C SER A 488 -1.41 31.38 -40.27
N LEU A 489 -0.69 30.85 -39.29
CA LEU A 489 -0.88 31.13 -37.87
C LEU A 489 -0.05 32.31 -37.38
N GLY A 490 0.75 32.96 -38.24
CA GLY A 490 1.62 34.09 -37.90
C GLY A 490 2.77 33.72 -36.95
N VAL A 491 3.30 32.51 -37.08
CA VAL A 491 4.51 32.06 -36.35
C VAL A 491 5.73 32.44 -37.17
N ASP A 492 6.68 33.16 -36.55
CA ASP A 492 7.97 33.45 -37.16
C ASP A 492 8.92 32.26 -36.97
N GLU A 493 9.24 31.56 -38.06
CA GLU A 493 10.14 30.41 -38.03
C GLU A 493 11.62 30.78 -37.89
N ASP A 494 11.97 32.05 -38.18
CA ASP A 494 13.33 32.57 -38.11
C ASP A 494 13.68 33.11 -36.71
N GLU A 495 12.71 33.11 -35.79
CA GLU A 495 12.92 33.50 -34.41
C GLU A 495 13.92 32.54 -33.70
N PRO A 496 14.95 33.05 -33.00
CA PRO A 496 15.93 32.20 -32.32
C PRO A 496 15.28 31.32 -31.24
N LEU A 497 15.57 30.02 -31.29
CA LEU A 497 15.16 29.03 -30.28
C LEU A 497 16.01 29.04 -29.00
N ASP A 498 17.07 29.87 -28.98
CA ASP A 498 18.06 29.97 -27.89
C ASP A 498 17.83 31.17 -26.95
N SER A 499 16.78 31.99 -27.17
CA SER A 499 16.49 33.21 -26.38
C SER A 499 15.62 32.97 -25.13
N GLY A 500 15.22 31.73 -24.87
CA GLY A 500 14.40 31.37 -23.71
C GLY A 500 15.25 31.05 -22.49
N GLU A 501 15.06 31.81 -21.41
CA GLU A 501 15.51 31.52 -20.05
C GLU A 501 15.40 30.00 -19.78
N LYS A 502 16.51 29.35 -19.40
CA LYS A 502 16.54 27.93 -19.02
C LYS A 502 15.51 27.70 -17.93
N ARG A 503 14.28 27.29 -18.30
CA ARG A 503 13.36 26.67 -17.35
C ARG A 503 13.95 25.32 -17.02
N THR A 504 14.80 25.33 -16.00
CA THR A 504 15.31 24.15 -15.33
C THR A 504 14.10 23.42 -14.77
N TYR A 505 13.51 22.53 -15.56
CA TYR A 505 12.60 21.53 -15.06
C TYR A 505 13.43 20.60 -14.19
N THR A 506 13.43 20.89 -12.89
CA THR A 506 13.89 19.91 -11.93
C THR A 506 12.92 18.74 -12.02
N MET A 507 13.40 17.59 -12.49
CA MET A 507 12.77 16.34 -12.13
C MET A 507 12.73 16.34 -10.59
N HIS A 508 11.54 16.56 -10.02
CA HIS A 508 11.35 16.26 -8.62
C HIS A 508 11.62 14.78 -8.46
N ALA A 509 12.74 14.48 -7.82
CA ALA A 509 13.05 13.15 -7.34
C ALA A 509 11.80 12.64 -6.61
N MET A 510 11.30 11.50 -7.09
CA MET A 510 10.26 10.72 -6.46
C MET A 510 10.39 10.81 -4.94
N PRO A 511 9.36 11.23 -4.19
CA PRO A 511 9.42 11.15 -2.74
C PRO A 511 9.48 9.67 -2.34
N ARG A 512 10.70 9.17 -2.10
CA ARG A 512 10.97 7.98 -1.30
C ARG A 512 10.64 8.29 0.15
N LYS A 513 9.36 8.53 0.46
CA LYS A 513 8.88 8.46 1.84
C LYS A 513 7.50 7.85 1.84
N ALA A 514 7.48 6.55 2.17
CA ALA A 514 6.27 5.87 2.57
C ALA A 514 5.59 6.70 3.69
N PRO A 515 4.25 6.84 3.68
CA PRO A 515 3.55 7.56 4.72
C PRO A 515 3.86 6.92 6.08
N GLU A 516 4.33 7.73 7.04
CA GLU A 516 4.60 7.30 8.41
C GLU A 516 3.28 6.90 9.12
N LYS A 517 2.79 5.68 8.86
CA LYS A 517 1.70 5.02 9.60
C LYS A 517 2.15 4.55 11.01
N GLY A 518 2.92 5.37 11.73
CA GLY A 518 3.57 5.02 12.99
C GLY A 518 3.18 5.87 14.21
N GLY A 519 2.78 7.13 14.03
CA GLY A 519 2.64 8.09 15.13
C GLY A 519 1.55 7.76 16.16
N GLY A 520 0.41 7.23 15.72
CA GLY A 520 -0.70 6.87 16.61
C GLY A 520 -0.32 5.75 17.60
N LEU A 521 0.37 4.72 17.11
CA LEU A 521 0.78 3.57 17.91
C LEU A 521 1.80 3.98 18.98
N ILE A 522 2.81 4.78 18.62
CA ILE A 522 3.85 5.27 19.53
C ILE A 522 3.25 6.14 20.65
N SER A 523 2.24 6.95 20.33
CA SER A 523 1.54 7.77 21.35
C SER A 523 0.74 6.92 22.36
N ALA A 524 0.08 5.85 21.90
CA ALA A 524 -0.69 4.94 22.75
C ALA A 524 0.22 4.11 23.67
N LEU A 525 1.32 3.63 23.10
CA LEU A 525 2.47 3.02 23.75
C LEU A 525 2.97 3.83 24.95
N ARG A 526 3.28 5.12 24.70
CA ARG A 526 3.80 6.04 25.70
C ARG A 526 2.80 6.25 26.83
N ARG A 527 1.51 6.37 26.52
CA ARG A 527 0.45 6.53 27.52
C ARG A 527 0.33 5.30 28.42
N ALA A 528 0.24 4.09 27.84
CA ALA A 528 0.06 2.87 28.62
C ALA A 528 1.23 2.60 29.58
N THR A 529 2.48 2.74 29.11
CA THR A 529 3.68 2.56 29.95
C THR A 529 3.76 3.64 31.04
N LEU A 530 3.48 4.90 30.70
CA LEU A 530 3.51 6.01 31.67
C LEU A 530 2.43 5.85 32.75
N THR A 531 1.22 5.42 32.40
CA THR A 531 0.13 5.20 33.38
C THR A 531 0.50 4.12 34.39
N VAL A 532 1.03 2.99 33.95
CA VAL A 532 1.46 1.90 34.86
C VAL A 532 2.61 2.37 35.76
N LEU A 533 3.57 3.12 35.21
CA LEU A 533 4.72 3.63 35.97
C LEU A 533 4.30 4.67 37.02
N VAL A 534 3.46 5.64 36.64
CA VAL A 534 2.99 6.72 37.53
C VAL A 534 2.09 6.16 38.65
N VAL A 535 1.14 5.28 38.32
CA VAL A 535 0.26 4.67 39.33
C VAL A 535 1.05 3.77 40.27
N GLY A 536 1.99 2.97 39.76
CA GLY A 536 2.84 2.11 40.58
C GLY A 536 3.74 2.89 41.53
N VAL A 537 4.37 3.98 41.06
CA VAL A 537 5.24 4.84 41.88
C VAL A 537 4.43 5.66 42.89
N ALA A 538 3.31 6.25 42.49
CA ALA A 538 2.49 7.07 43.39
C ALA A 538 1.87 6.25 44.53
N ALA A 539 1.35 5.06 44.21
CA ALA A 539 0.76 4.18 45.21
C ALA A 539 1.82 3.53 46.12
N GLY A 540 2.97 3.11 45.56
CA GLY A 540 4.09 2.58 46.34
C GLY A 540 4.74 3.63 47.25
N GLY A 541 4.88 4.87 46.77
CA GLY A 541 5.40 5.99 47.54
C GLY A 541 4.46 6.44 48.66
N CYS A 542 3.15 6.51 48.40
CA CYS A 542 2.16 6.79 49.46
C CYS A 542 2.17 5.70 50.53
N TYR A 543 2.22 4.44 50.13
CA TYR A 543 2.23 3.33 51.08
C TYR A 543 3.53 3.27 51.91
N TRP A 544 4.68 3.53 51.30
CA TRP A 544 5.98 3.54 52.00
C TRP A 544 6.08 4.66 53.03
N ASN A 545 5.58 5.86 52.71
CA ASN A 545 5.59 7.01 53.63
C ASN A 545 4.58 6.90 54.78
N LEU A 546 3.55 6.07 54.65
CA LEU A 546 2.52 5.86 55.66
C LEU A 546 2.81 4.67 56.60
N ARG A 547 3.96 3.98 56.45
CA ARG A 547 4.33 2.89 57.37
C ARG A 547 4.75 3.42 58.75
N PRO A 548 4.23 2.86 59.85
CA PRO A 548 4.83 3.06 61.16
C PRO A 548 6.23 2.44 61.21
N ALA A 549 7.19 3.14 61.81
CA ALA A 549 8.57 2.69 61.95
C ALA A 549 8.63 1.37 62.75
N PRO A 550 9.54 0.42 62.43
CA PRO A 550 9.69 -0.80 63.22
C PRO A 550 10.09 -0.43 64.65
N GLU A 551 9.38 -0.98 65.63
CA GLU A 551 9.65 -0.76 67.06
C GLU A 551 11.09 -1.16 67.38
N ARG A 552 11.91 -0.17 67.76
CA ARG A 552 13.20 -0.45 68.37
C ARG A 552 12.93 -1.04 69.74
N HIS A 553 13.14 -2.35 69.91
CA HIS A 553 13.23 -2.93 71.24
C HIS A 553 14.39 -2.27 72.00
N THR A 554 14.04 -1.34 72.90
CA THR A 554 14.95 -0.75 73.86
C THR A 554 15.34 -1.81 74.89
N VAL A 555 16.54 -2.36 74.75
CA VAL A 555 17.16 -3.16 75.81
C VAL A 555 17.44 -2.23 76.99
N VAL A 556 16.65 -2.38 78.05
CA VAL A 556 16.86 -1.74 79.36
C VAL A 556 18.06 -2.43 80.03
N PRO A 557 19.11 -1.72 80.46
CA PRO A 557 20.20 -2.35 81.20
C PRO A 557 19.78 -2.57 82.66
N PRO A 558 20.07 -3.72 83.28
CA PRO A 558 19.79 -3.93 84.69
C PRO A 558 20.81 -3.18 85.57
N SER A 559 20.30 -2.65 86.68
CA SER A 559 21.01 -1.98 87.75
C SER A 559 22.00 -2.92 88.47
N ARG A 560 23.20 -2.40 88.77
CA ARG A 560 24.20 -3.03 89.64
C ARG A 560 23.79 -2.95 91.12
N PRO A 561 24.19 -3.95 91.91
CA PRO A 561 24.81 -3.68 93.20
C PRO A 561 26.23 -4.28 93.32
N SER A 562 26.85 -3.97 94.45
CA SER A 562 28.26 -3.82 94.84
C SER A 562 29.16 -5.06 94.99
N ASP A 563 30.46 -4.79 94.84
CA ASP A 563 31.68 -5.35 95.47
C ASP A 563 32.10 -6.83 95.30
N SER A 564 33.23 -7.06 94.60
CA SER A 564 34.57 -7.21 95.22
C SER A 564 35.57 -7.89 94.27
N SER A 565 36.84 -7.43 94.32
CA SER A 565 38.10 -8.10 93.89
C SER A 565 38.30 -8.36 92.37
N THR A 566 39.45 -8.23 91.72
CA THR A 566 40.82 -7.73 91.94
C THR A 566 41.53 -7.81 90.56
N LEU A 567 42.62 -7.04 90.37
CA LEU A 567 43.72 -7.20 89.40
C LEU A 567 43.61 -6.61 87.97
N SER A 568 44.36 -5.51 87.78
CA SER A 568 44.93 -4.90 86.56
C SER A 568 46.14 -5.71 85.99
N PRO A 569 46.88 -5.32 84.91
CA PRO A 569 46.63 -4.64 83.59
C PRO A 569 47.40 -5.41 82.44
N PRO A 570 48.03 -4.85 81.34
CA PRO A 570 47.99 -3.53 80.66
C PRO A 570 47.98 -3.53 79.09
N GLY A 571 47.79 -2.33 78.51
CA GLY A 571 48.42 -1.88 77.24
C GLY A 571 47.49 -1.82 76.01
N LEU A 572 47.55 -0.84 75.10
CA LEU A 572 48.38 0.35 74.96
C LEU A 572 47.72 1.23 73.85
N VAL A 573 47.51 2.52 74.15
CA VAL A 573 47.73 3.70 73.28
C VAL A 573 47.03 3.79 71.90
N MET A 574 46.12 4.76 71.79
CA MET A 574 45.79 5.48 70.55
C MET A 574 46.90 6.49 70.18
N PRO A 575 47.04 6.85 68.90
CA PRO A 575 46.79 8.26 68.62
C PRO A 575 46.00 8.51 67.33
N SER A 576 45.14 9.51 67.43
CA SER A 576 44.58 10.30 66.32
C SER A 576 45.68 11.08 65.59
N LEU A 577 45.55 11.29 64.27
CA LEU A 577 45.76 12.61 63.61
C LEU A 577 45.54 12.59 62.08
N SER A 578 44.83 13.64 61.66
CA SER A 578 45.01 14.49 60.47
C SER A 578 44.61 14.05 59.05
N SER A 579 43.80 14.96 58.48
CA SER A 579 43.49 15.34 57.10
C SER A 579 44.71 15.60 56.20
N ASP A 580 44.73 15.02 54.99
CA ASP A 580 44.55 15.69 53.68
C ASP A 580 44.74 14.71 52.49
N PRO A 581 44.28 15.05 51.26
CA PRO A 581 44.00 14.08 50.20
C PRO A 581 45.19 13.79 49.28
N LEU A 582 45.44 12.50 49.01
CA LEU A 582 46.40 12.07 48.00
C LEU A 582 45.72 11.89 46.63
N VAL A 583 46.20 12.72 45.72
CA VAL A 583 46.04 12.68 44.26
C VAL A 583 46.42 11.31 43.71
N ASN A 584 45.54 10.71 42.90
CA ASN A 584 45.87 9.55 42.06
C ASN A 584 46.05 10.00 40.60
N PRO A 585 47.27 9.96 40.02
CA PRO A 585 47.51 10.26 38.63
C PRO A 585 47.49 8.96 37.83
N LEU A 586 46.56 8.83 36.87
CA LEU A 586 46.61 8.03 35.63
C LEU A 586 45.19 7.60 35.20
N ALA A 587 44.48 8.51 34.53
CA ALA A 587 43.41 8.16 33.60
C ALA A 587 43.26 9.31 32.58
N PRO A 588 43.39 9.07 31.27
CA PRO A 588 43.19 10.11 30.27
C PRO A 588 41.71 10.52 30.20
N ARG A 589 41.48 11.84 30.25
CA ARG A 589 40.16 12.47 30.03
C ARG A 589 39.74 12.30 28.57
N VAL A 590 38.59 11.68 28.33
CA VAL A 590 37.90 11.68 27.03
C VAL A 590 36.82 12.77 27.04
N ASP A 591 36.91 13.68 26.07
CA ASP A 591 36.03 14.84 25.85
C ASP A 591 34.66 14.40 25.27
N PRO A 592 33.50 14.80 25.82
CA PRO A 592 32.20 14.27 25.41
C PRO A 592 31.59 14.96 24.17
N ARG A 593 32.38 15.46 23.22
CA ARG A 593 31.87 16.21 22.04
C ARG A 593 32.43 15.83 20.66
N SER A 594 33.02 14.65 20.48
CA SER A 594 33.39 14.15 19.14
C SER A 594 32.57 12.91 18.73
N VAL A 595 31.74 13.07 17.70
CA VAL A 595 31.11 11.94 16.98
C VAL A 595 32.06 11.54 15.86
N THR A 596 32.79 10.44 16.04
CA THR A 596 33.56 9.81 14.96
C THR A 596 32.63 8.93 14.15
N ILE A 597 32.23 9.39 12.97
CA ILE A 597 31.55 8.56 11.96
C ILE A 597 32.60 7.64 11.33
N ALA A 598 32.48 6.34 11.54
CA ALA A 598 33.28 5.34 10.84
C ALA A 598 32.88 5.31 9.35
N PRO A 599 33.83 5.26 8.39
CA PRO A 599 33.49 4.99 7.01
C PRO A 599 32.97 3.56 6.85
N PRO A 600 32.06 3.30 5.89
CA PRO A 600 31.56 1.96 5.64
C PRO A 600 32.69 1.06 5.14
N LEU A 601 32.81 -0.13 5.73
CA LEU A 601 33.70 -1.19 5.27
C LEU A 601 33.43 -1.52 3.78
N PRO A 602 34.45 -1.64 2.93
CA PRO A 602 34.26 -2.13 1.57
C PRO A 602 33.81 -3.60 1.61
N GLY A 603 32.71 -3.90 0.92
CA GLY A 603 32.27 -5.28 0.70
C GLY A 603 33.31 -6.07 -0.12
N PRO A 604 33.29 -7.41 -0.07
CA PRO A 604 34.23 -8.24 -0.82
C PRO A 604 34.04 -8.03 -2.34
N PRO A 605 35.13 -8.09 -3.14
CA PRO A 605 35.06 -7.92 -4.58
C PRO A 605 34.22 -9.05 -5.21
N VAL A 606 33.23 -8.66 -6.02
CA VAL A 606 32.48 -9.57 -6.89
C VAL A 606 33.32 -9.80 -8.14
N THR A 607 33.97 -10.95 -8.23
CA THR A 607 34.65 -11.40 -9.45
C THR A 607 33.62 -12.00 -10.40
N PHE A 608 33.44 -11.38 -11.57
CA PHE A 608 32.70 -11.98 -12.67
C PHE A 608 33.61 -12.96 -13.41
N HIS A 609 33.35 -14.27 -13.27
CA HIS A 609 33.85 -15.25 -14.23
C HIS A 609 32.92 -15.24 -15.44
N LEU A 610 33.42 -14.70 -16.55
CA LEU A 610 32.84 -14.97 -17.87
C LEU A 610 33.12 -16.43 -18.19
N ASP A 611 32.05 -17.21 -18.37
CA ASP A 611 32.10 -18.55 -18.94
C ASP A 611 32.38 -18.41 -20.46
N PRO A 612 33.50 -18.93 -20.98
CA PRO A 612 33.83 -18.81 -22.40
C PRO A 612 33.08 -19.79 -23.31
N ASP A 613 32.14 -20.61 -22.81
CA ASP A 613 31.44 -21.62 -23.64
C ASP A 613 29.90 -21.48 -23.71
N ALA A 614 29.33 -20.33 -23.38
CA ALA A 614 27.92 -20.04 -23.68
C ALA A 614 27.74 -19.63 -25.16
N ARG A 615 27.60 -20.62 -26.04
CA ARG A 615 27.05 -20.47 -27.41
C ARG A 615 25.54 -20.29 -27.41
#